data_AF-A0A1V4QXJ8-F1
#
_entry.id   AF-A0A1V4QXJ8-F1
#
_cell.length_a   1.000
_cell.length_b   1.000
_cell.length_c   1.000
_cell.angle_alpha   90.00
_cell.angle_beta   90.00
_cell.angle_gamma   90.00
#
_symmetry.space_group_name_H-M   'P 1'
#
loop_
_entity.id
_entity.type
_entity.pdbx_description
1 polymer ?
#
loop_
_entity_poly.entity_id
_entity_poly.type
_entity_poly.pdbx_seq_one_letter_code
_entity_poly.pdbx_strand_id
1 'polypeptide(L)'
;MHLMRMLIAAALALFMIAGPASALVIKQVEPDASWAAADWAVNLVGDHIEVSLQKEFKVPEMVGAPLVLEFTLQDNDLGKDIYLVHAGDGEEVINSTGLAWGDFHFVLVNPPQVPFLPPPAGATFVELSGVSSDLFGAPAAASGSQIDFLGGPVPAGGVVHFSGIRIAHSGGEGAVFYLKEIPTPEPGSFAIVCFGAGVLLFRRARTKGR
;
A
#
# COMPACT_ATOMS: atom_id res chain seq x y z
N MET A 1 -22.77 -43.46 50.08
CA MET A 1 -21.42 -43.68 49.49
C MET A 1 -21.52 -43.41 47.98
N HIS A 2 -21.60 -42.22 47.38
CA HIS A 2 -21.11 -40.84 47.65
C HIS A 2 -19.61 -40.58 47.50
N LEU A 3 -18.85 -41.46 46.83
CA LEU A 3 -17.41 -41.19 46.63
C LEU A 3 -16.84 -41.69 45.29
N MET A 4 -17.58 -41.59 44.18
CA MET A 4 -17.04 -41.99 42.88
C MET A 4 -17.65 -41.22 41.70
N ARG A 5 -17.70 -39.89 41.83
CA ARG A 5 -18.05 -38.95 40.75
C ARG A 5 -17.26 -37.65 40.88
N MET A 6 -15.95 -37.73 41.06
CA MET A 6 -15.06 -36.56 41.01
C MET A 6 -13.66 -37.01 40.59
N LEU A 7 -13.48 -37.34 39.31
CA LEU A 7 -12.15 -37.49 38.70
C LEU A 7 -12.23 -37.45 37.17
N ILE A 8 -12.98 -36.48 36.64
CA ILE A 8 -12.88 -36.02 35.25
C ILE A 8 -13.03 -34.49 35.29
N ALA A 9 -12.07 -33.82 35.92
CA ALA A 9 -12.07 -32.36 36.05
C ALA A 9 -10.65 -31.77 36.14
N ALA A 10 -9.65 -32.45 35.56
CA ALA A 10 -8.27 -31.98 35.56
C ALA A 10 -7.57 -32.32 34.23
N ALA A 11 -8.18 -31.89 33.14
CA ALA A 11 -7.51 -31.67 31.86
C ALA A 11 -8.17 -30.47 31.16
N LEU A 12 -8.47 -29.42 31.94
CA LEU A 12 -8.75 -28.13 31.34
C LEU A 12 -7.41 -27.58 30.92
N ALA A 13 -7.17 -27.68 29.62
CA ALA A 13 -5.98 -27.24 28.95
C ALA A 13 -5.56 -25.87 29.48
N LEU A 14 -4.35 -25.83 30.02
CA LEU A 14 -3.55 -24.63 30.13
C LEU A 14 -3.15 -24.23 28.70
N PHE A 15 -4.13 -23.90 27.84
CA PHE A 15 -3.88 -23.08 26.66
C PHE A 15 -3.67 -21.67 27.20
N MET A 16 -2.47 -21.44 27.73
CA MET A 16 -1.89 -20.11 27.74
C MET A 16 -1.88 -19.69 26.27
N ILE A 17 -2.86 -18.88 25.90
CA ILE A 17 -2.86 -18.11 24.66
C ILE A 17 -1.65 -17.20 24.78
N ALA A 18 -0.48 -17.70 24.37
CA ALA A 18 0.56 -16.81 23.88
C ALA A 18 -0.08 -16.15 22.67
N GLY A 19 -0.68 -14.97 22.88
CA GLY A 19 -1.02 -14.11 21.75
C GLY A 19 0.25 -13.99 20.90
N PRO A 20 0.16 -14.07 19.57
CA PRO A 20 1.34 -13.84 18.74
C PRO A 20 1.94 -12.52 19.20
N ALA A 21 3.23 -12.54 19.55
CA ALA A 21 3.97 -11.32 19.82
C ALA A 21 3.68 -10.39 18.64
N SER A 22 3.07 -9.23 18.92
CA SER A 22 2.56 -8.34 17.88
C SER A 22 3.73 -7.92 17.00
N ALA A 23 3.78 -8.48 15.80
CA ALA A 23 4.68 -8.06 14.72
C ALA A 23 4.24 -6.68 14.19
N LEU A 24 5.01 -6.14 13.24
CA LEU A 24 4.68 -5.00 12.38
C LEU A 24 3.20 -4.60 12.37
N VAL A 25 2.92 -3.37 12.80
CA VAL A 25 1.56 -2.82 12.80
C VAL A 25 1.35 -2.03 11.52
N ILE A 26 0.26 -2.32 10.82
CA ILE A 26 -0.14 -1.60 9.60
C ILE A 26 -1.45 -0.87 9.86
N LYS A 27 -1.56 0.36 9.36
CA LYS A 27 -2.77 1.18 9.44
C LYS A 27 -2.99 1.94 8.14
N GLN A 28 -4.23 1.98 7.66
CA GLN A 28 -4.61 2.95 6.62
C GLN A 28 -4.78 4.34 7.22
N VAL A 29 -4.04 5.31 6.66
CA VAL A 29 -4.05 6.73 7.09
C VAL A 29 -5.08 7.51 6.28
N GLU A 30 -5.04 7.36 4.97
CA GLU A 30 -5.96 7.98 4.03
C GLU A 30 -6.05 7.14 2.74
N PRO A 31 -7.11 7.29 1.94
CA PRO A 31 -8.38 7.96 2.28
C PRO A 31 -9.15 7.13 3.33
N ASP A 32 -10.42 7.44 3.58
CA ASP A 32 -11.27 6.51 4.34
C ASP A 32 -11.70 5.29 3.50
N ALA A 33 -12.18 4.24 4.18
CA ALA A 33 -12.54 2.95 3.60
C ALA A 33 -13.65 2.99 2.52
N SER A 34 -14.41 4.09 2.42
CA SER A 34 -15.44 4.26 1.38
C SER A 34 -14.84 4.69 0.03
N TRP A 35 -13.65 5.29 0.04
CA TRP A 35 -12.94 5.72 -1.17
C TRP A 35 -11.92 4.68 -1.63
N ALA A 36 -11.16 4.14 -0.69
CA ALA A 36 -10.26 3.03 -0.93
C ALA A 36 -10.10 2.21 0.36
N ALA A 37 -9.91 0.92 0.26
CA ALA A 37 -9.67 0.04 1.40
C ALA A 37 -8.39 -0.74 1.21
N ALA A 38 -7.68 -0.98 2.30
CA ALA A 38 -6.60 -1.94 2.36
C ALA A 38 -6.92 -2.99 3.42
N ASP A 39 -6.70 -4.24 3.06
CA ASP A 39 -6.75 -5.39 3.96
C ASP A 39 -5.35 -6.00 4.01
N TRP A 40 -4.93 -6.40 5.21
CA TRP A 40 -3.59 -6.97 5.41
C TRP A 40 -3.58 -8.10 6.42
N ALA A 41 -2.64 -9.03 6.23
CA ALA A 41 -2.26 -10.03 7.21
C ALA A 41 -0.75 -9.99 7.41
N VAL A 42 -0.31 -9.99 8.66
CA VAL A 42 1.11 -9.94 9.02
C VAL A 42 1.50 -11.27 9.64
N ASN A 43 2.49 -11.93 9.06
CA ASN A 43 3.03 -13.20 9.52
C ASN A 43 4.52 -13.04 9.85
N LEU A 44 4.93 -13.57 11.00
CA LEU A 44 6.35 -13.64 11.36
C LEU A 44 6.92 -14.97 10.87
N VAL A 45 7.91 -14.93 9.98
CA VAL A 45 8.48 -16.13 9.34
C VAL A 45 9.98 -16.15 9.60
N GLY A 46 10.38 -16.79 10.70
CA GLY A 46 11.79 -16.98 11.06
C GLY A 46 12.55 -15.65 11.17
N ASP A 47 13.32 -15.34 10.14
CA ASP A 47 14.18 -14.16 10.02
C ASP A 47 13.53 -12.95 9.32
N HIS A 48 12.27 -13.07 8.86
CA HIS A 48 11.57 -11.99 8.17
C HIS A 48 10.10 -11.89 8.56
N ILE A 49 9.45 -10.83 8.08
CA ILE A 49 8.02 -10.55 8.24
C ILE A 49 7.39 -10.63 6.85
N GLU A 50 6.34 -11.43 6.71
CA GLU A 50 5.52 -11.47 5.51
C GLU A 50 4.26 -10.63 5.72
N VAL A 51 3.97 -9.75 4.76
CA VAL A 51 2.77 -8.92 4.75
C VAL A 51 1.94 -9.31 3.54
N SER A 52 0.83 -10.01 3.77
CA SER A 52 -0.18 -10.20 2.74
C SER A 52 -0.94 -8.90 2.59
N LEU A 53 -0.81 -8.19 1.46
CA LEU A 53 -1.46 -6.89 1.27
C LEU A 53 -2.39 -6.91 0.07
N GLN A 54 -3.64 -6.46 0.29
CA GLN A 54 -4.64 -6.28 -0.75
C GLN A 54 -5.21 -4.86 -0.65
N LYS A 55 -5.33 -4.18 -1.77
CA LYS A 55 -5.86 -2.81 -1.86
C LYS A 55 -6.98 -2.75 -2.88
N GLU A 56 -8.00 -1.98 -2.59
CA GLU A 56 -9.13 -1.74 -3.47
C GLU A 56 -9.45 -0.25 -3.53
N PHE A 57 -9.45 0.30 -4.74
CA PHE A 57 -9.87 1.68 -5.00
C PHE A 57 -11.30 1.69 -5.54
N LYS A 58 -12.22 2.35 -4.85
CA LYS A 58 -13.67 2.18 -5.04
C LYS A 58 -14.33 3.34 -5.78
N VAL A 59 -13.72 4.51 -5.75
CA VAL A 59 -14.32 5.73 -6.31
C VAL A 59 -13.41 6.38 -7.34
N PRO A 60 -13.95 6.89 -8.45
CA PRO A 60 -13.16 7.57 -9.48
C PRO A 60 -12.56 8.89 -9.00
N GLU A 61 -13.01 9.47 -7.89
CA GLU A 61 -12.42 10.66 -7.29
C GLU A 61 -11.07 10.39 -6.61
N MET A 62 -10.70 9.12 -6.41
CA MET A 62 -9.35 8.73 -5.97
C MET A 62 -8.26 8.97 -7.02
N VAL A 63 -8.66 9.32 -8.23
CA VAL A 63 -7.78 9.76 -9.30
C VAL A 63 -6.87 10.90 -8.81
N GLY A 64 -5.56 10.63 -8.72
CA GLY A 64 -4.56 11.58 -8.24
C GLY A 64 -4.55 11.79 -6.72
N ALA A 65 -5.42 11.12 -5.96
CA ALA A 65 -5.40 11.10 -4.50
C ALA A 65 -4.69 9.83 -4.00
N PRO A 66 -3.83 9.92 -2.97
CA PRO A 66 -3.09 8.77 -2.52
C PRO A 66 -3.90 7.86 -1.60
N LEU A 67 -3.70 6.54 -1.72
CA LEU A 67 -3.85 5.62 -0.61
C LEU A 67 -2.53 5.60 0.17
N VAL A 68 -2.59 5.83 1.48
CA VAL A 68 -1.43 5.87 2.37
C VAL A 68 -1.62 4.85 3.49
N LEU A 69 -0.68 3.91 3.58
CA LEU A 69 -0.56 2.98 4.70
C LEU A 69 0.65 3.36 5.56
N GLU A 70 0.46 3.36 6.86
CA GLU A 70 1.47 3.53 7.89
C GLU A 70 1.91 2.16 8.40
N PHE A 71 3.22 1.93 8.40
CA PHE A 71 3.87 0.73 8.91
C PHE A 71 4.68 1.11 10.14
N THR A 72 4.39 0.49 11.28
CA THR A 72 5.07 0.75 12.56
C THR A 72 5.80 -0.50 13.03
N LEU A 73 7.12 -0.40 13.14
CA LEU A 73 7.99 -1.46 13.67
C LEU A 73 7.72 -1.70 15.16
N GLN A 74 7.65 -2.96 15.55
CA GLN A 74 7.53 -3.44 16.93
C GLN A 74 8.86 -4.04 17.41
N ASP A 75 8.96 -4.31 18.72
CA ASP A 75 10.16 -4.87 19.36
C ASP A 75 10.73 -6.11 18.67
N ASN A 76 9.85 -6.96 18.17
CA ASN A 76 10.22 -8.22 17.54
C ASN A 76 10.58 -8.08 16.06
N ASP A 77 10.55 -6.87 15.49
CA ASP A 77 10.84 -6.63 14.08
C ASP A 77 12.33 -6.31 13.85
N LEU A 78 13.10 -6.03 14.90
CA LEU A 78 14.50 -5.64 14.78
C LEU A 78 15.32 -6.70 14.02
N GLY A 79 16.00 -6.23 12.96
CA GLY A 79 16.86 -7.04 12.10
C GLY A 79 16.11 -7.96 11.13
N LYS A 80 14.78 -7.88 11.06
CA LYS A 80 13.97 -8.63 10.10
C LYS A 80 13.69 -7.79 8.87
N ASP A 81 13.76 -8.41 7.70
CA ASP A 81 13.25 -7.77 6.49
C ASP A 81 11.72 -7.96 6.42
N ILE A 82 11.02 -7.04 5.77
CA ILE A 82 9.58 -7.15 5.50
C ILE A 82 9.39 -7.51 4.02
N TYR A 83 8.63 -8.55 3.72
CA TYR A 83 8.31 -9.02 2.37
C TYR A 83 6.82 -8.79 2.12
N LEU A 84 6.49 -8.07 1.04
CA LEU A 84 5.10 -7.96 0.60
C LEU A 84 4.75 -9.21 -0.23
N VAL A 85 3.73 -9.94 0.20
CA VAL A 85 3.25 -11.19 -0.40
C VAL A 85 1.74 -11.07 -0.69
N HIS A 86 1.19 -11.95 -1.52
CA HIS A 86 -0.23 -12.30 -1.58
C HIS A 86 -0.32 -13.67 -2.24
N ALA A 87 -1.05 -14.60 -1.63
CA ALA A 87 -1.32 -15.95 -2.14
C ALA A 87 -0.13 -16.74 -2.73
N GLY A 88 1.12 -16.38 -2.39
CA GLY A 88 2.33 -17.03 -2.86
C GLY A 88 3.37 -16.09 -3.50
N ASP A 89 2.96 -14.97 -4.13
CA ASP A 89 3.88 -14.24 -5.02
C ASP A 89 3.93 -12.71 -4.87
N GLY A 90 3.00 -12.00 -4.21
CA GLY A 90 3.17 -10.53 -4.06
C GLY A 90 1.89 -9.73 -3.86
N GLU A 91 1.94 -8.44 -3.54
CA GLU A 91 0.77 -7.56 -3.27
C GLU A 91 -0.31 -7.53 -4.37
N GLU A 92 -1.60 -7.38 -3.99
CA GLU A 92 -2.75 -7.26 -4.90
C GLU A 92 -3.39 -5.86 -4.87
N VAL A 93 -3.64 -5.28 -6.06
CA VAL A 93 -4.35 -3.98 -6.21
C VAL A 93 -5.54 -4.11 -7.17
N ILE A 94 -6.72 -3.70 -6.70
CA ILE A 94 -8.00 -3.80 -7.41
C ILE A 94 -8.50 -2.41 -7.83
N ASN A 95 -8.81 -2.28 -9.11
CA ASN A 95 -9.48 -1.10 -9.68
C ASN A 95 -11.01 -1.27 -9.70
N SER A 96 -11.68 -0.99 -8.59
CA SER A 96 -13.15 -0.98 -8.49
C SER A 96 -13.78 0.39 -8.82
N THR A 97 -13.01 1.34 -9.36
CA THR A 97 -13.47 2.73 -9.59
C THR A 97 -14.46 2.88 -10.74
N GLY A 98 -14.60 1.85 -11.58
CA GLY A 98 -15.38 1.89 -12.81
C GLY A 98 -14.72 2.63 -13.98
N LEU A 99 -13.50 3.16 -13.79
CA LEU A 99 -12.71 3.83 -14.83
C LEU A 99 -11.38 3.11 -15.03
N ALA A 100 -10.88 3.07 -16.26
CA ALA A 100 -9.52 2.59 -16.51
C ALA A 100 -8.50 3.61 -15.97
N TRP A 101 -7.44 3.11 -15.33
CA TRP A 101 -6.28 3.92 -14.96
C TRP A 101 -5.28 3.92 -16.11
N GLY A 102 -4.74 5.08 -16.43
CA GLY A 102 -3.75 5.24 -17.49
C GLY A 102 -2.31 5.28 -16.99
N ASP A 103 -2.14 5.70 -15.73
CA ASP A 103 -0.84 5.98 -15.14
C ASP A 103 -0.88 5.71 -13.62
N PHE A 104 -0.81 4.43 -13.25
CA PHE A 104 -0.81 4.00 -11.85
C PHE A 104 0.61 4.05 -11.29
N HIS A 105 0.82 4.74 -10.16
CA HIS A 105 2.12 4.84 -9.49
C HIS A 105 2.06 4.20 -8.11
N PHE A 106 3.03 3.32 -7.86
CA PHE A 106 3.30 2.75 -6.56
C PHE A 106 4.57 3.38 -6.01
N VAL A 107 4.54 3.87 -4.77
CA VAL A 107 5.71 4.47 -4.13
C VAL A 107 5.75 4.11 -2.64
N LEU A 108 6.67 3.23 -2.27
CA LEU A 108 7.04 3.06 -0.86
C LEU A 108 7.97 4.20 -0.43
N VAL A 109 7.63 4.94 0.62
CA VAL A 109 8.41 6.13 1.04
C VAL A 109 8.68 6.13 2.55
N ASN A 110 9.91 6.48 2.93
CA ASN A 110 10.27 6.95 4.28
C ASN A 110 10.78 8.38 4.13
N PRO A 111 9.87 9.33 3.90
CA PRO A 111 10.23 10.68 3.51
C PRO A 111 10.82 11.42 4.72
N PRO A 112 11.89 12.21 4.60
CA PRO A 112 12.32 13.08 5.70
C PRO A 112 11.22 14.08 6.11
N GLN A 113 10.30 14.39 5.19
CA GLN A 113 9.00 15.01 5.41
C GLN A 113 8.09 14.69 4.21
N VAL A 114 6.90 14.13 4.44
CA VAL A 114 5.77 14.27 3.50
C VAL A 114 4.91 15.43 3.99
N PRO A 115 4.57 16.40 3.12
CA PRO A 115 3.60 17.44 3.46
C PRO A 115 2.34 16.79 4.03
N PHE A 116 1.85 17.28 5.18
CA PHE A 116 0.68 16.78 5.90
C PHE A 116 0.86 15.47 6.70
N LEU A 117 2.01 14.79 6.63
CA LEU A 117 2.32 13.64 7.49
C LEU A 117 3.35 13.99 8.59
N PRO A 118 3.30 13.33 9.76
CA PRO A 118 4.32 13.52 10.79
C PRO A 118 5.71 13.06 10.30
N PRO A 119 6.82 13.64 10.81
CA PRO A 119 8.16 13.21 10.46
C PRO A 119 8.38 11.76 10.88
N PRO A 120 8.83 10.86 9.98
CA PRO A 120 9.08 9.48 10.37
C PRO A 120 10.38 9.33 11.15
N ALA A 121 10.46 8.28 11.96
CA ALA A 121 11.70 7.86 12.59
C ALA A 121 12.61 7.11 11.59
N GLY A 122 13.91 7.08 11.84
CA GLY A 122 14.91 6.60 10.86
C GLY A 122 14.71 5.13 10.45
N ALA A 123 14.31 4.88 9.21
CA ALA A 123 14.31 3.57 8.54
C ALA A 123 14.92 3.74 7.15
N THR A 124 15.74 2.79 6.71
CA THR A 124 16.46 2.85 5.42
C THR A 124 16.03 1.69 4.55
N PHE A 125 15.54 1.96 3.34
CA PHE A 125 15.10 0.90 2.43
C PHE A 125 16.27 0.37 1.59
N VAL A 126 16.19 -0.91 1.28
CA VAL A 126 17.08 -1.55 0.32
C VAL A 126 16.21 -2.01 -0.84
N GLU A 127 16.52 -1.50 -2.03
CA GLU A 127 15.98 -2.02 -3.28
C GLU A 127 16.45 -3.47 -3.47
N LEU A 128 15.51 -4.38 -3.67
CA LEU A 128 15.86 -5.70 -4.15
C LEU A 128 15.90 -5.76 -5.67
N SER A 129 16.88 -6.50 -6.17
CA SER A 129 16.81 -7.11 -7.49
C SER A 129 15.60 -8.04 -7.56
N GLY A 130 14.72 -7.86 -8.56
CA GLY A 130 13.68 -8.84 -8.90
C GLY A 130 12.22 -8.42 -8.63
N VAL A 131 11.96 -7.14 -8.36
CA VAL A 131 10.61 -6.60 -8.30
C VAL A 131 9.93 -6.69 -9.68
N SER A 132 8.69 -7.16 -9.75
CA SER A 132 7.92 -7.31 -11.01
C SER A 132 6.43 -7.06 -10.83
N SER A 133 5.72 -6.76 -11.91
CA SER A 133 4.26 -6.67 -11.96
C SER A 133 3.73 -7.40 -13.19
N ASP A 134 2.49 -7.89 -13.14
CA ASP A 134 1.81 -8.59 -14.23
C ASP A 134 1.26 -7.65 -15.33
N LEU A 135 0.90 -6.42 -14.97
CA LEU A 135 0.35 -5.41 -15.89
C LEU A 135 1.36 -4.32 -16.30
N PHE A 136 2.50 -4.24 -15.62
CA PHE A 136 3.55 -3.26 -15.89
C PHE A 136 4.83 -3.91 -16.41
N GLY A 137 5.70 -3.11 -17.02
CA GLY A 137 7.06 -3.55 -17.32
C GLY A 137 7.89 -3.78 -16.05
N ALA A 138 9.19 -4.07 -16.22
CA ALA A 138 10.14 -4.01 -15.10
C ALA A 138 10.03 -2.63 -14.40
N PRO A 139 10.16 -2.55 -13.07
CA PRO A 139 10.06 -1.28 -12.34
C PRO A 139 11.04 -0.27 -12.92
N ALA A 140 10.60 0.98 -13.05
CA ALA A 140 11.34 2.00 -13.78
C ALA A 140 12.57 2.49 -13.00
N ALA A 141 12.49 2.48 -11.68
CA ALA A 141 13.61 2.67 -10.77
C ALA A 141 13.19 2.22 -9.38
N ALA A 142 13.96 1.35 -8.74
CA ALA A 142 14.07 1.47 -7.30
C ALA A 142 15.33 2.28 -6.99
N SER A 143 15.26 3.08 -5.94
CA SER A 143 16.30 4.07 -5.65
C SER A 143 16.40 4.31 -4.15
N GLY A 144 16.66 3.25 -3.37
CA GLY A 144 16.96 3.31 -1.92
C GLY A 144 15.91 3.94 -0.98
N SER A 145 14.94 4.67 -1.49
CA SER A 145 13.89 5.39 -0.75
C SER A 145 12.54 5.33 -1.46
N GLN A 146 12.49 4.73 -2.65
CA GLN A 146 11.29 4.50 -3.43
C GLN A 146 11.50 3.32 -4.38
N ILE A 147 10.42 2.63 -4.68
CA ILE A 147 10.28 1.72 -5.81
C ILE A 147 9.18 2.34 -6.65
N ASP A 148 9.45 2.62 -7.92
CA ASP A 148 8.51 3.25 -8.83
C ASP A 148 8.14 2.29 -9.97
N PHE A 149 6.85 1.96 -10.03
CA PHE A 149 6.25 1.29 -11.17
C PHE A 149 5.57 2.36 -12.03
N LEU A 150 6.22 2.70 -13.15
CA LEU A 150 5.71 3.71 -14.07
C LEU A 150 4.86 3.10 -15.17
N GLY A 151 3.62 3.59 -15.25
CA GLY A 151 2.77 3.54 -16.43
C GLY A 151 2.21 2.16 -16.79
N GLY A 152 1.09 2.16 -17.51
CA GLY A 152 0.39 0.98 -18.01
C GLY A 152 -1.11 1.05 -17.71
N PRO A 153 -1.98 0.61 -18.62
CA PRO A 153 -3.41 0.69 -18.38
C PRO A 153 -3.85 -0.36 -17.37
N VAL A 154 -4.54 0.04 -16.31
CA VAL A 154 -5.29 -0.88 -15.45
C VAL A 154 -6.77 -0.76 -15.83
N PRO A 155 -7.37 -1.75 -16.52
CA PRO A 155 -8.78 -1.69 -16.90
C PRO A 155 -9.69 -1.48 -15.68
N ALA A 156 -10.89 -0.94 -15.91
CA ALA A 156 -11.92 -0.94 -14.89
C ALA A 156 -12.25 -2.38 -14.47
N GLY A 157 -12.27 -2.66 -13.16
CA GLY A 157 -12.37 -4.00 -12.60
C GLY A 157 -11.09 -4.84 -12.71
N GLY A 158 -9.99 -4.24 -13.20
CA GLY A 158 -8.70 -4.90 -13.32
C GLY A 158 -8.06 -5.15 -11.96
N VAL A 159 -7.25 -6.21 -11.91
CA VAL A 159 -6.43 -6.58 -10.75
C VAL A 159 -4.98 -6.57 -11.20
N VAL A 160 -4.12 -5.95 -10.40
CA VAL A 160 -2.66 -5.90 -10.59
C VAL A 160 -2.02 -6.69 -9.45
N HIS A 161 -1.01 -7.48 -9.77
CA HIS A 161 -0.17 -8.15 -8.78
C HIS A 161 1.26 -7.62 -8.83
N PHE A 162 1.86 -7.41 -7.66
CA PHE A 162 3.22 -6.91 -7.48
C PHE A 162 4.08 -7.88 -6.70
N SER A 163 5.07 -8.48 -7.34
CA SER A 163 5.93 -9.50 -6.76
C SER A 163 7.33 -9.00 -6.45
N GLY A 164 7.98 -9.67 -5.50
CA GLY A 164 9.41 -9.47 -5.22
C GLY A 164 9.75 -8.21 -4.44
N ILE A 165 8.79 -7.61 -3.72
CA ILE A 165 9.03 -6.43 -2.88
C ILE A 165 9.54 -6.87 -1.51
N ARG A 166 10.79 -6.52 -1.19
CA ARG A 166 11.33 -6.55 0.18
C ARG A 166 11.67 -5.14 0.63
N ILE A 167 11.45 -4.94 1.91
CA ILE A 167 11.67 -3.72 2.66
C ILE A 167 12.67 -4.07 3.74
N ALA A 168 13.93 -3.74 3.51
CA ALA A 168 14.90 -3.69 4.61
C ALA A 168 14.64 -2.45 5.46
N HIS A 169 14.97 -2.53 6.74
CA HIS A 169 14.93 -1.38 7.64
C HIS A 169 16.07 -1.44 8.66
N SER A 170 16.48 -0.26 9.13
CA SER A 170 17.43 -0.09 10.24
C SER A 170 16.78 0.65 11.43
N GLY A 171 15.46 0.78 11.41
CA GLY A 171 14.71 1.47 12.45
C GLY A 171 14.65 0.70 13.76
N GLY A 172 14.53 1.45 14.86
CA GLY A 172 14.27 0.90 16.19
C GLY A 172 12.79 0.55 16.40
N GLU A 173 12.47 0.03 17.58
CA GLU A 173 11.09 -0.10 18.04
C GLU A 173 10.33 1.23 17.88
N GLY A 174 9.11 1.17 17.35
CA GLY A 174 8.24 2.31 17.14
C GLY A 174 8.61 3.16 15.92
N ALA A 175 9.59 2.75 15.11
CA ALA A 175 9.87 3.48 13.87
C ALA A 175 8.76 3.28 12.84
N VAL A 176 8.50 4.33 12.06
CA VAL A 176 7.38 4.41 11.13
C VAL A 176 7.86 4.66 9.71
N PHE A 177 7.24 4.00 8.73
CA PHE A 177 7.38 4.33 7.32
C PHE A 177 6.04 4.22 6.60
N TYR A 178 5.96 4.74 5.38
CA TYR A 178 4.70 4.86 4.65
C TYR A 178 4.75 4.15 3.31
N LEU A 179 3.63 3.55 2.93
CA LEU A 179 3.39 3.08 1.58
C LEU A 179 2.33 3.95 0.93
N LYS A 180 2.67 4.55 -0.20
CA LYS A 180 1.81 5.48 -0.93
C LYS A 180 1.53 4.96 -2.33
N GLU A 181 0.28 4.96 -2.72
CA GLU A 181 -0.12 4.62 -4.10
C GLU A 181 -1.04 5.68 -4.67
N ILE A 182 -0.84 6.01 -5.94
CA ILE A 182 -1.65 6.99 -6.65
C ILE A 182 -2.16 6.35 -7.94
N PRO A 183 -3.47 6.02 -8.02
CA PRO A 183 -4.07 5.70 -9.30
C PRO A 183 -4.29 6.98 -10.11
N THR A 184 -3.80 7.03 -11.34
CA THR A 184 -4.07 8.14 -12.27
C THR A 184 -4.80 7.59 -13.51
N PRO A 185 -5.92 8.19 -13.94
CA PRO A 185 -6.56 7.88 -15.20
C PRO A 185 -5.85 8.59 -16.35
N GLU A 186 -6.07 8.08 -17.55
CA GLU A 186 -5.56 8.67 -18.79
C GLU A 186 -5.95 10.16 -18.97
N PRO A 187 -5.18 10.94 -19.77
CA PRO A 187 -5.22 12.40 -19.90
C PRO A 187 -6.53 13.06 -20.39
N GLY A 188 -7.67 12.37 -20.41
CA GLY A 188 -8.99 12.96 -20.71
C GLY A 188 -9.32 14.15 -19.80
N SER A 189 -8.87 14.13 -18.54
CA SER A 189 -8.95 15.25 -17.60
C SER A 189 -8.20 16.49 -18.12
N PHE A 190 -7.05 16.29 -18.76
CA PHE A 190 -6.25 17.33 -19.42
C PHE A 190 -6.91 17.81 -20.71
N ALA A 191 -7.50 16.89 -21.50
CA ALA A 191 -8.22 17.24 -22.71
C ALA A 191 -9.42 18.16 -22.41
N ILE A 192 -10.17 17.92 -21.33
CA ILE A 192 -11.30 18.77 -20.91
C ILE A 192 -10.83 20.13 -20.37
N VAL A 193 -9.74 20.18 -19.60
CA VAL A 193 -9.12 21.46 -19.17
C VAL A 193 -8.59 22.26 -20.36
N CYS A 194 -7.93 21.62 -21.32
CA CYS A 194 -7.46 22.24 -22.56
C CYS A 194 -8.62 22.70 -23.47
N PHE A 195 -9.71 21.92 -23.54
CA PHE A 195 -10.90 22.32 -24.29
C PHE A 195 -11.60 23.53 -23.62
N GLY A 196 -11.71 23.52 -22.29
CA GLY A 196 -12.26 24.63 -21.50
C GLY A 196 -11.42 25.91 -21.62
N ALA A 197 -10.10 25.80 -21.51
CA ALA A 197 -9.17 26.91 -21.72
C ALA A 197 -9.21 27.43 -23.16
N GLY A 198 -9.30 26.52 -24.14
CA GLY A 198 -9.45 26.85 -25.57
C GLY A 198 -10.72 27.67 -25.83
N VAL A 199 -11.87 27.24 -25.33
CA VAL A 199 -13.16 27.95 -25.48
C VAL A 199 -13.11 29.34 -24.82
N LEU A 200 -12.44 29.48 -23.66
CA LEU A 200 -12.29 30.77 -22.97
C LEU A 200 -11.35 31.73 -23.74
N LEU A 201 -10.27 31.24 -24.33
CA LEU A 201 -9.34 32.04 -25.14
C LEU A 201 -9.98 32.47 -26.47
N PHE A 202 -10.73 31.59 -27.13
CA PHE A 202 -11.50 31.94 -28.34
C PHE A 202 -12.56 33.02 -28.04
N ARG A 203 -13.23 32.97 -26.88
CA ARG A 203 -14.15 34.03 -26.45
C ARG A 203 -13.45 35.37 -26.20
N ARG A 204 -12.26 35.36 -25.59
CA ARG A 204 -11.47 36.57 -25.29
C ARG A 204 -10.86 37.23 -26.54
N ALA A 205 -10.50 36.45 -27.56
CA ALA A 205 -10.03 37.00 -28.84
C ALA A 205 -11.17 37.71 -29.59
N ARG A 206 -12.40 37.20 -29.49
CA ARG A 206 -13.58 37.76 -30.16
C ARG A 206 -14.08 39.08 -29.56
N THR A 207 -13.76 39.36 -28.29
CA THR A 207 -14.15 40.61 -27.61
C THR A 207 -13.13 41.74 -27.74
N LYS A 208 -11.90 41.47 -28.19
CA LYS A 208 -10.86 42.49 -28.43
C LYS A 208 -10.75 42.94 -29.89
N GLY A 209 -11.35 42.22 -30.83
CA GLY A 209 -11.37 42.54 -32.26
C GLY A 209 -12.61 43.35 -32.70
N ARG A 210 -13.28 44.02 -31.77
CA ARG A 210 -14.41 44.93 -32.01
C ARG A 210 -14.12 46.26 -31.34
#